data_AF-A0A1Q7PN33-F1
#
_entry.id   AF-A0A1Q7PN33-F1
#
_cell.length_a   1.000
_cell.length_b   1.000
_cell.length_c   1.000
_cell.angle_alpha   90.00
_cell.angle_beta   90.00
_cell.angle_gamma   90.00
#
_symmetry.space_group_name_H-M   'P 1'
#
loop_
_entity.id
_entity.type
_entity.pdbx_description
1 polymer ?
#
loop_
_entity_poly.entity_id
_entity_poly.type
_entity_poly.pdbx_seq_one_letter_code
_entity_poly.pdbx_strand_id
1 'polypeptide(L)'
;MPKAGFKSITVSENVYKKFFDVYEKSRKELELKGITSFSGYLTSMMEEMMIRYEAFAKHAPFIQKIAIDQNRVILKDNKCNRIVEVLLKDRELQCLLDEKSDCVHVGFVYSLPELYSIISSKAIKVPRKVQ
;
A
#
# COMPACT_ATOMS: atom_id res chain seq x y z
N MET A 1 16.39 12.38 -27.74
CA MET A 1 15.05 11.75 -27.78
C MET A 1 15.18 10.26 -27.46
N PRO A 2 14.21 9.63 -26.78
CA PRO A 2 14.23 8.20 -26.54
C PRO A 2 14.20 7.40 -27.85
N LYS A 3 14.74 6.17 -27.82
CA LYS A 3 14.71 5.24 -28.97
C LYS A 3 13.26 4.91 -29.36
N ALA A 4 13.05 4.47 -30.60
CA ALA A 4 11.74 3.99 -31.05
C ALA A 4 11.20 2.92 -30.08
N GLY A 5 9.91 3.03 -29.71
CA GLY A 5 9.27 2.17 -28.70
C GLY A 5 9.38 2.67 -27.25
N PHE A 6 10.22 3.67 -26.96
CA PHE A 6 10.40 4.22 -25.61
C PHE A 6 9.81 5.62 -25.49
N LYS A 7 9.30 5.95 -24.30
CA LYS A 7 8.73 7.26 -23.95
C LYS A 7 9.49 7.85 -22.76
N SER A 8 9.44 9.18 -22.63
CA SER A 8 10.05 9.91 -21.51
C SER A 8 8.96 10.53 -20.65
N ILE A 9 9.16 10.50 -19.34
CA ILE A 9 8.32 11.17 -18.34
C ILE A 9 9.19 12.22 -17.65
N THR A 10 8.68 13.44 -17.50
CA THR A 10 9.38 14.53 -16.83
C THR A 10 8.84 14.70 -15.41
N VAL A 11 9.76 14.84 -14.45
CA VAL A 11 9.45 15.13 -13.05
C VAL A 11 10.32 16.31 -12.58
N SER A 12 9.93 16.95 -11.47
CA SER A 12 10.77 17.99 -10.88
C SER A 12 12.05 17.38 -10.30
N GLU A 13 13.11 18.19 -10.21
CA GLU A 13 14.41 17.75 -9.69
C GLU A 13 14.30 17.22 -8.24
N ASN A 14 13.48 17.85 -7.41
CA ASN A 14 13.24 17.41 -6.03
C ASN A 14 12.60 16.02 -5.97
N VAL A 15 11.65 15.74 -6.88
CA VAL A 15 11.02 14.42 -6.98
C VAL A 15 12.03 13.40 -7.48
N TYR A 16 12.82 13.74 -8.51
CA TYR A 16 13.89 12.88 -9.00
C TYR A 16 14.87 12.49 -7.89
N LYS A 17 15.40 13.48 -7.16
CA LYS A 17 16.35 13.26 -6.05
C LYS A 17 15.79 12.31 -5.01
N LYS A 18 14.55 12.55 -4.57
CA LYS A 18 13.86 11.68 -3.60
C LYS A 18 13.75 10.23 -4.09
N PHE A 19 13.35 10.02 -5.34
CA PHE A 19 13.19 8.67 -5.89
C PHE A 19 14.54 7.98 -6.09
N PHE A 20 15.54 8.73 -6.56
CA PHE A 20 16.88 8.21 -6.79
C PHE A 20 17.56 7.82 -5.47
N ASP A 21 17.39 8.61 -4.41
CA ASP A 21 17.93 8.29 -3.08
C ASP A 21 17.35 6.98 -2.52
N VAL A 22 16.07 6.70 -2.76
CA VAL A 22 15.42 5.45 -2.35
C VAL A 22 15.95 4.27 -3.18
N TYR A 23 16.11 4.46 -4.49
CA TYR A 23 16.71 3.47 -5.38
C TYR A 23 18.14 3.10 -4.93
N GLU A 24 19.00 4.09 -4.70
CA GLU A 24 20.39 3.84 -4.28
C GLU A 24 20.46 3.08 -2.94
N LYS A 25 19.59 3.41 -1.98
CA LYS A 25 19.52 2.70 -0.69
C LYS A 25 19.07 1.24 -0.81
N SER A 26 18.28 0.91 -1.83
CA SER A 26 17.72 -0.44 -2.04
C SER A 26 18.41 -1.22 -3.17
N ARG A 27 19.45 -0.65 -3.79
CA ARG A 27 20.04 -1.18 -5.04
C ARG A 27 20.44 -2.64 -4.98
N LYS A 28 21.11 -3.07 -3.90
CA LYS A 28 21.53 -4.48 -3.72
C LYS A 28 20.35 -5.44 -3.69
N GLU A 29 19.24 -5.07 -3.07
CA GLU A 29 18.03 -5.90 -3.01
C GLU A 29 17.31 -5.93 -4.37
N LEU A 30 17.34 -4.81 -5.10
CA LEU A 30 16.76 -4.69 -6.43
C LEU A 30 17.53 -5.52 -7.47
N GLU A 31 18.85 -5.56 -7.39
CA GLU A 31 19.71 -6.39 -8.26
C GLU A 31 19.36 -7.88 -8.12
N LEU A 32 19.07 -8.37 -6.91
CA LEU A 32 18.60 -9.75 -6.68
C LEU A 32 17.25 -10.05 -7.34
N LYS A 33 16.44 -9.03 -7.60
CA LYS A 33 15.16 -9.11 -8.33
C LYS A 33 15.32 -8.88 -9.84
N GLY A 34 16.56 -8.77 -10.34
CA GLY A 34 16.85 -8.49 -11.75
C GLY A 34 16.67 -7.02 -12.15
N ILE A 35 16.47 -6.11 -11.19
CA ILE A 35 16.31 -4.67 -11.45
C ILE A 35 17.69 -4.00 -11.33
N THR A 36 18.27 -3.62 -12.46
CA THR A 36 19.65 -3.12 -12.55
C THR A 36 19.78 -1.65 -12.94
N SER A 37 18.65 -0.97 -13.14
CA SER A 37 18.64 0.45 -13.54
C SER A 37 17.56 1.22 -12.79
N PHE A 38 17.78 2.53 -12.64
CA PHE A 38 16.80 3.43 -12.05
C PHE A 38 15.47 3.46 -12.83
N SER A 39 15.54 3.44 -14.17
CA SER A 39 14.35 3.33 -15.01
C SER A 39 13.61 2.00 -14.79
N GLY A 40 14.35 0.89 -14.69
CA GLY A 40 13.75 -0.42 -14.40
C GLY A 40 13.06 -0.46 -13.03
N TYR A 41 13.68 0.17 -12.03
CA TYR A 41 13.09 0.32 -10.70
C TYR A 41 11.76 1.09 -10.73
N LEU A 42 11.75 2.26 -11.39
CA LEU A 42 10.53 3.06 -11.50
C LEU A 42 9.42 2.33 -12.27
N THR A 43 9.76 1.67 -13.38
CA THR A 43 8.80 0.89 -14.18
C THR A 43 8.19 -0.24 -13.34
N SER A 44 9.03 -1.06 -12.69
CA SER A 44 8.56 -2.16 -11.85
C SER A 44 7.67 -1.67 -10.70
N MET A 45 8.07 -0.58 -10.02
CA MET A 45 7.28 0.00 -8.94
C MET A 45 5.91 0.49 -9.42
N MET A 46 5.87 1.14 -10.59
CA MET A 46 4.62 1.64 -11.18
C MET A 46 3.71 0.49 -11.63
N GLU A 47 4.25 -0.54 -12.27
CA GLU A 47 3.50 -1.73 -12.69
C GLU A 47 2.89 -2.46 -11.48
N GLU A 48 3.66 -2.70 -10.41
CA GLU A 48 3.16 -3.29 -9.17
C GLU A 48 2.06 -2.44 -8.52
N MET A 49 2.19 -1.11 -8.60
CA MET A 49 1.17 -0.20 -8.07
C MET A 49 -0.11 -0.26 -8.92
N MET A 50 0.01 -0.29 -10.25
CA MET A 50 -1.13 -0.41 -11.16
C MET A 50 -1.86 -1.74 -10.99
N ILE A 51 -1.15 -2.86 -10.91
CA ILE A 51 -1.74 -4.18 -10.64
C ILE A 51 -2.51 -4.16 -9.30
N ARG A 52 -1.92 -3.55 -8.26
CA ARG A 52 -2.60 -3.35 -6.98
C ARG A 52 -3.88 -2.54 -7.17
N TYR A 53 -3.80 -1.38 -7.82
CA TYR A 53 -4.99 -0.55 -8.09
C TYR A 53 -6.07 -1.29 -8.89
N GLU A 54 -5.70 -2.05 -9.91
CA GLU A 54 -6.65 -2.86 -10.70
C GLU A 54 -7.31 -3.95 -9.87
N ALA A 55 -6.54 -4.65 -9.03
CA ALA A 55 -7.09 -5.64 -8.10
C ALA A 55 -8.07 -4.99 -7.11
N PHE A 56 -7.75 -3.82 -6.56
CA PHE A 56 -8.66 -3.09 -5.67
C PHE A 56 -9.91 -2.58 -6.41
N ALA A 57 -9.75 -2.02 -7.60
CA ALA A 57 -10.86 -1.57 -8.44
C ALA A 57 -11.76 -2.74 -8.86
N LYS A 58 -11.23 -3.95 -9.03
CA LYS A 58 -12.03 -5.12 -9.40
C LYS A 58 -12.76 -5.75 -8.22
N HIS A 59 -12.13 -5.79 -7.04
CA HIS A 59 -12.65 -6.54 -5.89
C HIS A 59 -13.35 -5.67 -4.82
N ALA A 60 -13.04 -4.37 -4.76
CA ALA A 60 -13.69 -3.42 -3.86
C ALA A 60 -13.77 -1.98 -4.45
N PRO A 61 -14.28 -1.78 -5.69
CA PRO A 61 -14.29 -0.47 -6.36
C PRO A 61 -15.03 0.62 -5.59
N PHE A 62 -15.91 0.20 -4.69
CA PHE A 62 -16.79 1.09 -3.96
C PHE A 62 -16.20 1.54 -2.63
N ILE A 63 -15.11 0.93 -2.15
CA ILE A 63 -14.52 1.23 -0.84
C ILE A 63 -13.38 2.23 -0.99
N GLN A 64 -13.48 3.33 -0.25
CA GLN A 64 -12.49 4.42 -0.26
C GLN A 64 -12.01 4.69 1.17
N LYS A 65 -10.69 4.83 1.36
CA LYS A 65 -10.13 5.34 2.61
C LYS A 65 -10.46 6.82 2.75
N ILE A 66 -11.12 7.21 3.84
CA ILE A 66 -11.32 8.62 4.22
C ILE A 66 -10.18 9.10 5.10
N ALA A 67 -9.96 8.39 6.21
CA ALA A 67 -9.03 8.82 7.24
C ALA A 67 -8.48 7.63 8.03
N ILE A 68 -7.37 7.89 8.71
CA ILE A 68 -6.75 6.98 9.66
C ILE A 68 -6.51 7.79 10.94
N ASP A 69 -6.97 7.25 12.06
CA ASP A 69 -6.73 7.75 13.41
C ASP A 69 -6.13 6.63 14.26
N GLN A 70 -5.46 6.95 15.37
CA GLN A 70 -4.61 6.11 16.23
C GLN A 70 -4.80 4.58 16.18
N ASN A 71 -6.03 4.09 16.25
CA ASN A 71 -6.39 2.67 16.14
C ASN A 71 -7.63 2.42 15.27
N ARG A 72 -7.99 3.36 14.40
CA ARG A 72 -9.24 3.36 13.63
C ARG A 72 -8.95 3.75 12.19
N VAL A 73 -9.49 2.98 11.26
CA VAL A 73 -9.52 3.34 9.85
C VAL A 73 -10.95 3.65 9.45
N ILE A 74 -11.16 4.84 8.88
CA ILE A 74 -12.47 5.31 8.43
C ILE A 74 -12.52 5.14 6.92
N LEU A 75 -13.52 4.41 6.47
CA LEU A 75 -13.78 4.09 5.07
C LEU A 75 -15.14 4.65 4.63
N LYS A 76 -15.29 4.90 3.34
CA LYS A 76 -16.57 5.07 2.67
C LYS A 76 -16.84 3.84 1.82
N ASP A 77 -17.91 3.11 2.08
CA ASP A 77 -18.41 2.10 1.15
C ASP A 77 -19.55 2.69 0.31
N ASN A 78 -19.25 2.98 -0.96
CA ASN A 78 -20.20 3.52 -1.92
C ASN A 78 -21.21 2.46 -2.42
N LYS A 79 -21.01 1.16 -2.13
CA LYS A 79 -21.95 0.10 -2.52
C LYS A 79 -23.19 0.13 -1.64
N CYS A 80 -22.99 0.28 -0.32
CA CYS A 80 -24.07 0.42 0.65
C CYS A 80 -24.32 1.89 1.07
N ASN A 81 -23.54 2.83 0.55
CA ASN A 81 -23.57 4.26 0.88
C ASN A 81 -23.45 4.53 2.39
N ARG A 82 -22.44 3.91 3.03
CA ARG A 82 -22.17 4.04 4.48
C ARG A 82 -20.73 4.46 4.75
N ILE A 83 -20.55 5.11 5.90
CA ILE A 83 -19.24 5.26 6.52
C ILE A 83 -19.00 4.02 7.37
N VAL A 84 -17.84 3.42 7.19
CA VAL A 84 -17.44 2.21 7.89
C VAL A 84 -16.20 2.50 8.72
N GLU A 85 -16.23 2.09 9.97
CA GLU A 85 -15.09 2.17 10.87
C GLU A 85 -14.53 0.78 11.10
N VAL A 86 -13.21 0.64 10.93
CA VAL A 86 -12.47 -0.57 11.25
C VAL A 86 -11.52 -0.26 12.39
N LEU A 87 -11.67 -0.93 13.51
CA LEU A 87 -10.84 -0.74 14.71
C LEU A 87 -9.73 -1.78 14.78
N LEU A 88 -8.56 -1.36 15.23
CA LEU A 88 -7.47 -2.22 15.66
C LEU A 88 -7.56 -2.42 17.19
N LYS A 89 -8.03 -3.58 17.61
CA LYS A 89 -8.08 -4.01 19.03
C LYS A 89 -7.30 -5.31 19.19
N ASP A 90 -6.47 -5.41 20.22
CA ASP A 90 -5.71 -6.63 20.52
C ASP A 90 -4.91 -7.20 19.33
N ARG A 91 -4.45 -6.32 18.44
CA ARG A 91 -3.74 -6.63 17.18
C ARG A 91 -4.60 -7.25 16.08
N GLU A 92 -5.91 -7.28 16.24
CA GLU A 92 -6.87 -7.71 15.22
C GLU A 92 -7.72 -6.53 14.73
N LEU A 93 -8.04 -6.55 13.44
CA LEU A 93 -8.95 -5.60 12.83
C LEU A 93 -10.39 -6.08 12.96
N GLN A 94 -11.28 -5.20 13.39
CA GLN A 94 -12.70 -5.47 13.53
C GLN A 94 -13.53 -4.39 12.84
N CYS A 95 -14.37 -4.76 11.89
CA CYS A 95 -15.32 -3.86 11.25
C CYS A 95 -16.51 -3.61 12.18
N LEU A 96 -16.83 -2.35 12.44
CA LEU A 96 -17.99 -1.97 13.26
C LEU A 96 -19.32 -2.08 12.51
N LEU A 97 -19.31 -2.06 11.17
CA LEU A 97 -20.53 -2.20 10.38
C LEU A 97 -20.94 -3.67 10.24
N ASP A 98 -19.98 -4.54 9.92
CA ASP A 98 -20.25 -5.98 9.69
C ASP A 98 -20.11 -6.82 10.97
N GLU A 99 -19.62 -6.21 12.06
CA GLU A 99 -19.31 -6.85 13.35
C GLU A 99 -18.36 -8.06 13.23
N LYS A 100 -17.51 -8.05 12.21
CA LYS A 100 -16.64 -9.17 11.82
C LYS A 100 -15.18 -8.74 11.61
N SER A 101 -14.27 -9.68 11.82
CA SER A 101 -12.83 -9.54 11.52
C SER A 101 -12.45 -10.07 10.12
N ASP A 102 -13.39 -10.66 9.38
CA ASP A 102 -13.18 -11.34 8.10
C ASP A 102 -14.11 -10.83 6.98
N CYS A 103 -14.35 -9.51 6.93
CA CYS A 103 -15.17 -8.87 5.89
C CYS A 103 -14.32 -8.14 4.84
N VAL A 104 -14.98 -7.71 3.75
CA VAL A 104 -14.34 -6.93 2.67
C VAL A 104 -13.72 -5.62 3.18
N HIS A 105 -14.34 -4.97 4.18
CA HIS A 105 -13.80 -3.74 4.78
C HIS A 105 -12.48 -4.01 5.50
N VAL A 106 -12.40 -5.11 6.27
CA VAL A 106 -11.16 -5.52 6.94
C VAL A 106 -10.09 -5.90 5.91
N GLY A 107 -10.46 -6.68 4.88
CA GLY A 107 -9.55 -7.02 3.79
C GLY A 107 -8.98 -5.79 3.07
N PHE A 108 -9.83 -4.78 2.82
CA PHE A 108 -9.39 -3.50 2.28
C PHE A 108 -8.42 -2.79 3.22
N VAL A 109 -8.69 -2.74 4.53
CA VAL A 109 -7.78 -2.08 5.48
C VAL A 109 -6.42 -2.77 5.54
N TYR A 110 -6.36 -4.10 5.50
CA TYR A 110 -5.08 -4.82 5.44
C TYR A 110 -4.23 -4.47 4.22
N SER A 111 -4.85 -3.97 3.15
CA SER A 111 -4.10 -3.55 1.97
C SER A 111 -3.43 -2.18 2.09
N LEU A 112 -3.83 -1.37 3.08
CA LEU A 112 -3.34 -0.01 3.25
C LEU A 112 -1.92 -0.02 3.83
N PRO A 113 -0.89 0.46 3.10
CA PRO A 113 0.48 0.50 3.62
C PRO A 113 0.59 1.27 4.94
N GLU A 114 -0.21 2.33 5.11
CA GLU A 114 -0.20 3.18 6.31
C GLU A 114 -0.63 2.44 7.57
N LEU A 115 -1.45 1.37 7.43
CA LEU A 115 -1.85 0.53 8.57
C LEU A 115 -0.62 -0.03 9.29
N TYR A 116 0.39 -0.46 8.54
CA TYR A 116 1.58 -1.10 9.13
C TYR A 116 2.45 -0.12 9.92
N SER A 117 2.40 1.17 9.60
CA SER A 117 3.04 2.21 10.41
C SER A 117 2.37 2.34 11.79
N ILE A 118 1.03 2.22 11.85
CA ILE A 118 0.26 2.24 13.10
C ILE A 118 0.58 1.01 13.94
N ILE A 119 0.59 -0.17 13.32
CA ILE A 119 0.92 -1.43 13.99
C ILE A 119 2.36 -1.39 14.52
N SER A 120 3.31 -0.85 13.76
CA SER A 120 4.73 -0.78 14.15
C SER A 120 5.02 0.28 15.23
N SER A 121 4.27 1.39 15.27
CA SER A 121 4.44 2.44 16.28
C SER A 121 4.04 2.01 17.70
N LYS A 122 3.21 0.96 17.81
CA LYS A 122 2.94 0.27 19.07
C LYS A 122 3.93 -0.89 19.14
N ALA A 123 4.99 -0.78 19.95
CA ALA A 123 6.03 -1.78 20.06
C ALA A 123 5.47 -3.21 20.24
N ILE A 124 5.43 -3.97 19.15
CA ILE A 124 4.91 -5.33 19.10
C ILE A 124 6.07 -6.24 18.70
N LYS A 125 6.49 -7.13 19.62
CA LYS A 125 7.31 -8.29 19.28
C LYS A 125 6.57 -9.12 18.25
N VAL A 126 7.10 -9.16 17.02
CA VAL A 126 6.71 -10.15 16.01
C VAL A 126 7.03 -11.54 16.59
N PRO A 127 6.06 -12.47 16.68
CA PRO A 127 6.36 -13.83 17.10
C PRO A 127 7.33 -14.42 16.07
N ARG A 128 8.56 -14.73 16.51
CA ARG A 128 9.48 -15.54 15.73
C ARG A 128 8.80 -16.89 15.55
N LYS A 129 8.74 -17.39 14.31
CA LYS A 129 8.36 -18.78 14.04
C LYS A 129 9.24 -19.66 14.94
N VAL A 130 8.59 -20.39 15.85
CA VAL A 130 9.23 -21.49 16.55
C VAL A 130 9.50 -22.54 15.47
N GLN A 131 10.77 -22.95 15.34
CA GLN A 131 11.19 -24.07 14.49
C GLN A 131 10.56 -25.37 15.00
#